data_AF-A0A2D7WJ17-F1
#
_entry.id   AF-A0A2D7WJ17-F1
#
_cell.length_a   1.000
_cell.length_b   1.000
_cell.length_c   1.000
_cell.angle_alpha   90.00
_cell.angle_beta   90.00
_cell.angle_gamma   90.00
#
_symmetry.space_group_name_H-M   'P 1'
#
loop_
_entity.id
_entity.type
_entity.pdbx_description
1 polymer ?
#
loop_
_entity_poly.entity_id
_entity_poly.type
_entity_poly.pdbx_seq_one_letter_code
_entity_poly.pdbx_strand_id
1 'polypeptide(L)'
;MVKVESNILNGLFTLAGVAVGFSLSEGASWLKSNRKNRYLKSALNSELIAIKRMIPHRQDILSKAAHAFSDGRVLDPASTHFPRSAYESILDNAPELLSVEEQDCLHVSYERLRVIDEQMDTAVAYFNTVRSAHSSLHAADALALKMSDMEEALITTIPLIDSLIQNDPIDVYNDVRT
;
A
#
# COMPACT_ATOMS: atom_id res chain seq x y z
N MET A 1 57.94 -0.67 -39.20
CA MET A 1 57.07 0.43 -38.72
C MET A 1 55.58 0.21 -38.98
N VAL A 2 55.18 -0.30 -40.15
CA VAL A 2 53.76 -0.49 -40.55
C VAL A 2 52.91 -1.38 -39.61
N LYS A 3 53.50 -2.39 -38.96
CA LYS A 3 52.78 -3.33 -38.08
C LYS A 3 52.32 -2.73 -36.73
N VAL A 4 52.92 -1.62 -36.32
CA VAL A 4 52.59 -0.94 -35.04
C VAL A 4 51.37 -0.05 -35.22
N GLU A 5 51.27 0.66 -36.34
CA GLU A 5 50.12 1.54 -36.66
C GLU A 5 48.82 0.77 -36.86
N SER A 6 48.87 -0.43 -37.48
CA SER A 6 47.67 -1.26 -37.66
C SER A 6 47.11 -1.78 -36.33
N ASN A 7 47.98 -2.09 -35.36
CA ASN A 7 47.56 -2.55 -34.04
C ASN A 7 46.92 -1.42 -33.20
N ILE A 8 47.40 -0.19 -33.35
CA ILE A 8 46.81 0.98 -32.68
C ILE A 8 45.42 1.27 -33.27
N LEU A 9 45.26 1.19 -34.59
CA LEU A 9 43.97 1.42 -35.27
C LEU A 9 42.93 0.35 -34.86
N ASN A 10 43.33 -0.92 -34.82
CA ASN A 10 42.46 -2.02 -34.36
C ASN A 10 42.09 -1.89 -32.88
N GLY A 11 43.02 -1.41 -32.04
CA GLY A 11 42.76 -1.08 -30.64
C GLY A 11 41.72 0.03 -30.49
N LEU A 12 41.80 1.09 -31.31
CA LEU A 12 40.84 2.20 -31.32
C LEU A 12 39.44 1.76 -31.78
N PHE A 13 39.34 0.91 -32.83
CA PHE A 13 38.05 0.37 -33.26
C PHE A 13 37.42 -0.54 -32.19
N THR A 14 38.24 -1.33 -31.48
CA THR A 14 37.77 -2.15 -30.36
C THR A 14 37.27 -1.29 -29.21
N LEU A 15 38.01 -0.23 -28.86
CA LEU A 15 37.62 0.72 -27.81
C LEU A 15 36.32 1.46 -28.18
N ALA A 16 36.19 1.90 -29.42
CA ALA A 16 34.98 2.54 -29.94
C ALA A 16 33.79 1.57 -29.92
N GLY A 17 33.97 0.31 -30.31
CA GLY A 17 32.93 -0.72 -30.24
C GLY A 17 32.46 -0.98 -28.80
N VAL A 18 33.39 -1.06 -27.84
CA VAL A 18 33.07 -1.21 -26.41
C VAL A 18 32.34 0.03 -25.89
N ALA A 19 32.79 1.24 -26.22
CA ALA A 19 32.15 2.48 -25.80
C ALA A 19 30.71 2.58 -26.31
N VAL A 20 30.49 2.30 -27.60
CA VAL A 20 29.15 2.30 -28.21
C VAL A 20 28.26 1.21 -27.60
N GLY A 21 28.79 -0.01 -27.44
CA GLY A 21 28.06 -1.10 -26.81
C GLY A 21 27.66 -0.78 -25.36
N PHE A 22 28.56 -0.18 -24.59
CA PHE A 22 28.31 0.27 -23.22
C PHE A 22 27.25 1.38 -23.19
N SER A 23 27.37 2.41 -24.03
CA SER A 23 26.39 3.50 -24.09
C SER A 23 24.99 3.01 -24.48
N LEU A 24 24.88 2.07 -25.42
CA LEU A 24 23.60 1.46 -25.80
C LEU A 24 23.01 0.61 -24.66
N SER A 25 23.85 -0.18 -23.97
CA SER A 25 23.45 -0.99 -22.83
C SER A 25 22.94 -0.13 -21.67
N GLU A 26 23.68 0.93 -21.32
CA GLU A 26 23.32 1.85 -20.25
C GLU A 26 22.05 2.64 -20.61
N GLY A 27 21.94 3.12 -21.85
CA GLY A 27 20.76 3.82 -22.34
C GLY A 27 19.50 2.95 -22.34
N ALA A 28 19.60 1.68 -22.74
CA ALA A 28 18.49 0.74 -22.68
C ALA A 28 18.08 0.42 -21.24
N SER A 29 19.07 0.26 -20.34
CA SER A 29 18.84 0.02 -18.91
C SER A 29 18.16 1.21 -18.24
N TRP A 30 18.61 2.43 -18.53
CA TRP A 30 17.98 3.67 -18.06
C TRP A 30 16.55 3.80 -18.56
N LEU A 31 16.29 3.55 -19.85
CA LEU A 31 14.95 3.63 -20.43
C LEU A 31 14.01 2.59 -19.79
N LYS A 32 14.49 1.37 -19.57
CA LYS A 32 13.73 0.30 -18.90
C LYS A 32 13.40 0.68 -17.46
N SER A 33 14.37 1.23 -16.72
CA SER A 33 14.18 1.72 -15.35
C SER A 33 13.12 2.82 -15.29
N ASN A 34 13.23 3.84 -16.15
CA ASN A 34 12.26 4.94 -16.18
C ASN A 34 10.83 4.47 -16.53
N ARG A 35 10.68 3.49 -17.43
CA ARG A 35 9.38 2.88 -17.73
C ARG A 35 8.81 2.10 -16.54
N LYS A 36 9.65 1.30 -15.86
CA LYS A 36 9.26 0.56 -14.65
C LYS A 36 8.76 1.53 -13.58
N ASN A 37 9.48 2.62 -13.36
CA ASN A 37 9.16 3.62 -12.34
C ASN A 37 7.81 4.30 -12.60
N ARG A 38 7.54 4.67 -13.86
CA ARG A 38 6.23 5.22 -14.25
C ARG A 38 5.10 4.21 -14.08
N TYR A 39 5.35 2.96 -14.45
CA TYR A 39 4.38 1.88 -14.25
C TYR A 39 4.05 1.67 -12.78
N LEU A 40 5.06 1.63 -11.90
CA LEU A 40 4.89 1.48 -10.45
C LEU A 40 4.06 2.63 -9.86
N LYS A 41 4.39 3.89 -10.18
CA LYS A 41 3.59 5.04 -9.72
C LYS A 41 2.14 4.99 -10.22
N SER A 42 1.93 4.60 -11.48
CA SER A 42 0.58 4.44 -12.03
C SER A 42 -0.19 3.29 -11.38
N ALA A 43 0.48 2.17 -11.07
CA ALA A 43 -0.11 1.04 -10.38
C ALA A 43 -0.50 1.43 -8.94
N LEU A 44 0.38 2.13 -8.23
CA LEU A 44 0.10 2.63 -6.88
C LEU A 44 -1.11 3.57 -6.87
N ASN A 45 -1.16 4.53 -7.79
CA ASN A 45 -2.30 5.45 -7.87
C ASN A 45 -3.62 4.69 -8.16
N SER A 46 -3.57 3.70 -9.04
CA SER A 46 -4.74 2.85 -9.33
C SER A 46 -5.18 2.04 -8.11
N GLU A 47 -4.22 1.53 -7.32
CA GLU A 47 -4.46 0.82 -6.06
C GLU A 47 -5.11 1.74 -5.02
N LEU A 48 -4.57 2.94 -4.82
CA LEU A 48 -5.14 3.96 -3.91
C LEU A 48 -6.58 4.34 -4.30
N ILE A 49 -6.85 4.54 -5.60
CA ILE A 49 -8.21 4.82 -6.10
C ILE A 49 -9.14 3.63 -5.85
N ALA A 50 -8.66 2.40 -6.01
CA ALA A 50 -9.45 1.20 -5.73
C ALA A 50 -9.78 1.09 -4.24
N ILE A 51 -8.78 1.29 -3.37
CA ILE A 51 -8.96 1.31 -1.91
C ILE A 51 -10.01 2.36 -1.52
N LYS A 52 -9.88 3.60 -2.01
CA LYS A 52 -10.85 4.67 -1.74
C LYS A 52 -12.30 4.26 -2.09
N ARG A 53 -12.48 3.53 -3.19
CA ARG A 53 -13.81 3.03 -3.62
C ARG A 53 -14.32 1.88 -2.76
N MET A 54 -13.42 1.08 -2.17
CA MET A 54 -13.79 -0.02 -1.27
C MET A 54 -14.21 0.47 0.11
N ILE A 55 -13.67 1.60 0.60
CA ILE A 55 -13.93 2.11 1.96
C ILE A 55 -15.45 2.24 2.27
N PRO A 56 -16.28 2.91 1.44
CA PRO A 56 -17.72 3.03 1.74
C PRO A 56 -18.43 1.67 1.80
N HIS A 57 -18.01 0.72 0.97
CA HIS A 57 -18.58 -0.63 1.00
C HIS A 57 -18.19 -1.38 2.29
N ARG A 58 -16.96 -1.19 2.76
CA ARG A 58 -16.50 -1.74 4.05
C ARG A 58 -17.27 -1.16 5.22
N GLN A 59 -17.54 0.14 5.23
CA GLN A 59 -18.35 0.77 6.28
C GLN A 59 -19.76 0.17 6.33
N ASP A 60 -20.40 -0.06 5.18
CA ASP A 60 -21.72 -0.70 5.12
C ASP A 60 -21.69 -2.15 5.68
N ILE A 61 -20.63 -2.92 5.41
CA ILE A 61 -20.45 -4.26 6.00
C ILE A 61 -20.31 -4.17 7.53
N LEU A 62 -19.47 -3.26 8.04
CA LEU A 62 -19.24 -3.08 9.47
C LEU A 62 -20.52 -2.65 10.20
N SER A 63 -21.28 -1.72 9.62
CA SER A 63 -22.57 -1.26 10.16
C SER A 63 -23.59 -2.40 10.22
N LYS A 64 -23.73 -3.17 9.13
CA LYS A 64 -24.62 -4.34 9.09
C LYS A 64 -24.21 -5.42 10.09
N ALA A 65 -22.91 -5.65 10.22
CA ALA A 65 -22.39 -6.60 11.20
C ALA A 65 -22.73 -6.14 12.61
N ALA A 66 -22.42 -4.89 12.98
CA ALA A 66 -22.74 -4.32 14.29
C ALA A 66 -24.24 -4.48 14.65
N HIS A 67 -25.13 -4.18 13.70
CA HIS A 67 -26.58 -4.40 13.89
C HIS A 67 -26.98 -5.87 14.03
N ALA A 68 -26.35 -6.78 13.27
CA ALA A 68 -26.63 -8.20 13.41
C ALA A 68 -26.22 -8.71 14.80
N PHE A 69 -25.05 -8.28 15.30
CA PHE A 69 -24.53 -8.68 16.61
C PHE A 69 -25.35 -8.11 17.77
N SER A 70 -25.89 -6.88 17.66
CA SER A 70 -26.81 -6.34 18.66
C SER A 70 -28.10 -7.16 18.77
N ASP A 71 -28.56 -7.74 17.66
CA ASP A 71 -29.73 -8.62 17.61
C ASP A 71 -29.42 -10.07 18.06
N GLY A 72 -28.21 -10.34 18.54
CA GLY A 72 -27.76 -11.69 18.92
C GLY A 72 -27.54 -12.63 17.73
N ARG A 73 -27.56 -12.11 16.50
CA ARG A 73 -27.23 -12.84 15.27
C ARG A 73 -25.74 -12.67 14.97
N VAL A 74 -25.13 -13.67 14.38
CA VAL A 74 -23.73 -13.60 13.94
C VAL A 74 -23.72 -13.38 12.44
N LEU A 75 -23.24 -12.22 12.02
CA LEU A 75 -22.90 -11.94 10.64
C LEU A 75 -21.39 -11.82 10.55
N ASP A 76 -20.77 -12.61 9.69
CA ASP A 76 -19.33 -12.56 9.48
C ASP A 76 -18.97 -11.29 8.69
N PRO A 77 -18.20 -10.34 9.27
CA PRO A 77 -17.77 -9.16 8.55
C PRO A 77 -16.57 -9.43 7.62
N ALA A 78 -15.96 -10.64 7.66
CA ALA A 78 -14.84 -10.97 6.80
C ALA A 78 -15.15 -10.70 5.32
N SER A 79 -14.22 -10.04 4.64
CA SER A 79 -14.41 -9.63 3.25
C SER A 79 -13.08 -9.48 2.53
N THR A 80 -13.10 -9.38 1.19
CA THR A 80 -11.89 -9.36 0.36
C THR A 80 -10.91 -8.28 0.79
N HIS A 81 -9.71 -8.64 1.23
CA HIS A 81 -8.69 -7.71 1.74
C HIS A 81 -8.38 -6.54 0.79
N PHE A 82 -7.93 -5.43 1.35
CA PHE A 82 -7.48 -4.29 0.57
C PHE A 82 -6.26 -4.68 -0.28
N PRO A 83 -6.22 -4.26 -1.56
CA PRO A 83 -5.06 -4.52 -2.40
C PRO A 83 -3.84 -3.78 -1.86
N ARG A 84 -2.68 -4.44 -1.88
CA ARG A 84 -1.40 -3.90 -1.39
C ARG A 84 -0.20 -4.23 -2.29
N SER A 85 -0.49 -4.77 -3.46
CA SER A 85 0.51 -5.31 -4.38
C SER A 85 1.42 -4.24 -4.97
N ALA A 86 0.88 -3.07 -5.30
CA ALA A 86 1.65 -1.96 -5.85
C ALA A 86 2.49 -1.31 -4.76
N TYR A 87 1.93 -1.16 -3.56
CA TYR A 87 2.66 -0.70 -2.38
C TYR A 87 3.85 -1.61 -2.04
N GLU A 88 3.62 -2.91 -1.84
CA GLU A 88 4.67 -3.90 -1.57
C GLU A 88 5.73 -3.89 -2.69
N SER A 89 5.29 -3.84 -3.95
CA SER A 89 6.22 -3.79 -5.08
C SER A 89 7.10 -2.54 -5.07
N ILE A 90 6.62 -1.39 -4.59
CA ILE A 90 7.44 -0.17 -4.50
C ILE A 90 8.45 -0.30 -3.37
N LEU A 91 8.02 -0.76 -2.20
CA LEU A 91 8.92 -0.95 -1.05
C LEU A 91 10.07 -1.92 -1.36
N ASP A 92 9.77 -3.04 -2.01
CA ASP A 92 10.77 -4.09 -2.28
C ASP A 92 11.73 -3.71 -3.41
N ASN A 93 11.28 -2.93 -4.39
CA ASN A 93 12.01 -2.78 -5.65
C ASN A 93 12.53 -1.38 -5.93
N ALA A 94 11.93 -0.34 -5.37
CA ALA A 94 12.23 1.04 -5.72
C ALA A 94 11.73 2.03 -4.65
N PRO A 95 12.17 1.90 -3.38
CA PRO A 95 11.74 2.80 -2.32
C PRO A 95 12.11 4.27 -2.61
N GLU A 96 13.21 4.50 -3.33
CA GLU A 96 13.66 5.84 -3.73
C GLU A 96 12.72 6.58 -4.69
N LEU A 97 11.65 5.94 -5.19
CA LEU A 97 10.66 6.61 -6.04
C LEU A 97 9.75 7.57 -5.31
N LEU A 98 9.66 7.42 -3.99
CA LEU A 98 8.77 8.15 -3.12
C LEU A 98 9.57 9.09 -2.23
N SER A 99 9.03 10.28 -1.98
CA SER A 99 9.56 11.15 -0.93
C SER A 99 9.39 10.51 0.46
N VAL A 100 10.10 11.01 1.46
CA VAL A 100 9.97 10.51 2.83
C VAL A 100 8.53 10.68 3.33
N GLU A 101 7.92 11.81 3.04
CA GLU A 101 6.53 12.13 3.39
C GLU A 101 5.53 11.20 2.69
N GLU A 102 5.76 10.88 1.40
CA GLU A 102 4.95 9.89 0.68
C GLU A 102 5.09 8.49 1.31
N GLN A 103 6.31 8.07 1.64
CA GLN A 103 6.56 6.76 2.26
C GLN A 103 5.87 6.64 3.62
N ASP A 104 5.98 7.67 4.47
CA ASP A 104 5.37 7.70 5.79
C ASP A 104 3.84 7.68 5.70
N CYS A 105 3.27 8.51 4.83
CA CYS A 105 1.83 8.57 4.62
C CYS A 105 1.27 7.24 4.05
N LEU A 106 1.99 6.63 3.11
CA LEU A 106 1.65 5.31 2.58
C LEU A 106 1.73 4.26 3.68
N HIS A 107 2.84 4.20 4.43
CA HIS A 107 3.03 3.20 5.46
C HIS A 107 1.91 3.24 6.50
N VAL A 108 1.58 4.43 7.01
CA VAL A 108 0.48 4.58 7.98
C VAL A 108 -0.86 4.17 7.37
N SER A 109 -1.14 4.58 6.13
CA SER A 109 -2.39 4.22 5.45
C SER A 109 -2.54 2.70 5.27
N TYR A 110 -1.50 2.03 4.75
CA TYR A 110 -1.53 0.60 4.50
C TYR A 110 -1.52 -0.23 5.78
N GLU A 111 -0.80 0.18 6.83
CA GLU A 111 -0.85 -0.51 8.12
C GLU A 111 -2.24 -0.41 8.77
N ARG A 112 -2.90 0.76 8.70
CA ARG A 112 -4.29 0.89 9.19
C ARG A 112 -5.23 -0.06 8.46
N LEU A 113 -5.16 -0.11 7.13
CA LEU A 113 -5.98 -1.01 6.32
C LEU A 113 -5.69 -2.48 6.63
N ARG A 114 -4.42 -2.85 6.82
CA ARG A 114 -4.02 -4.21 7.21
C ARG A 114 -4.61 -4.60 8.56
N VAL A 115 -4.53 -3.72 9.55
CA VAL A 115 -5.11 -3.96 10.87
C VAL A 115 -6.63 -4.12 10.76
N ILE A 116 -7.31 -3.28 9.98
CA ILE A 116 -8.76 -3.40 9.76
C ILE A 116 -9.11 -4.76 9.16
N ASP A 117 -8.41 -5.21 8.11
CA ASP A 117 -8.67 -6.52 7.50
C ASP A 117 -8.48 -7.67 8.52
N GLU A 118 -7.42 -7.62 9.34
CA GLU A 118 -7.15 -8.60 10.40
C GLU A 118 -8.23 -8.59 11.49
N GLN A 119 -8.72 -7.41 11.87
CA GLN A 119 -9.80 -7.28 12.86
C GLN A 119 -11.14 -7.78 12.31
N MET A 120 -11.42 -7.56 11.02
CA MET A 120 -12.62 -8.07 10.35
C MET A 120 -12.60 -9.60 10.29
N ASP A 121 -11.47 -10.21 9.91
CA ASP A 121 -11.32 -11.66 9.85
C ASP A 121 -11.47 -12.34 11.22
N THR A 122 -11.07 -11.66 12.29
CA THR A 122 -11.09 -12.21 13.66
C THR A 122 -12.33 -11.82 14.47
N ALA A 123 -13.22 -10.98 13.92
CA ALA A 123 -14.37 -10.42 14.62
C ALA A 123 -15.32 -11.48 15.20
N VAL A 124 -15.66 -12.51 14.41
CA VAL A 124 -16.57 -13.59 14.84
C VAL A 124 -15.94 -14.44 15.94
N ALA A 125 -14.65 -14.74 15.84
CA ALA A 125 -13.91 -15.47 16.85
C ALA A 125 -13.85 -14.67 18.17
N TYR A 126 -13.61 -13.36 18.07
CA TYR A 126 -13.63 -12.45 19.21
C TYR A 126 -15.01 -12.43 19.89
N PHE A 127 -16.09 -12.26 19.12
CA PHE A 127 -17.47 -12.28 19.64
C PHE A 127 -17.76 -13.58 20.41
N ASN A 128 -17.43 -14.73 19.82
CA ASN A 128 -17.66 -16.03 20.46
C ASN A 128 -16.86 -16.18 21.76
N THR A 129 -15.62 -15.69 21.78
CA THR A 129 -14.77 -15.72 22.97
C THR A 129 -15.36 -14.86 24.09
N VAL A 130 -15.72 -13.60 23.80
CA VAL A 130 -16.31 -12.69 24.81
C VAL A 130 -17.64 -13.24 25.31
N ARG A 131 -18.50 -13.75 24.42
CA ARG A 131 -19.79 -14.36 24.77
C ARG A 131 -19.62 -15.60 25.67
N SER A 132 -18.56 -16.38 25.49
CA SER A 132 -18.29 -17.55 26.32
C SER A 132 -17.78 -17.22 27.72
N ALA A 133 -17.10 -16.08 27.87
CA ALA A 133 -16.52 -15.63 29.14
C ALA A 133 -17.45 -14.69 29.92
N HIS A 134 -18.35 -13.98 29.23
CA HIS A 134 -19.24 -12.95 29.78
C HIS A 134 -20.70 -13.18 29.33
N SER A 135 -21.54 -12.14 29.43
CA SER A 135 -22.90 -12.19 28.89
C SER A 135 -22.93 -11.90 27.38
N SER A 136 -24.00 -12.34 26.71
CA SER A 136 -24.23 -12.00 25.29
C SER A 136 -24.37 -10.50 25.04
N LEU A 137 -24.91 -9.76 26.01
CA LEU A 137 -25.04 -8.30 25.94
C LEU A 137 -23.66 -7.63 25.93
N HIS A 138 -22.76 -8.03 26.83
CA HIS A 138 -21.40 -7.48 26.87
C HIS A 138 -20.59 -7.83 25.61
N ALA A 139 -20.82 -9.02 25.04
CA ALA A 139 -20.19 -9.40 23.77
C ALA A 139 -20.68 -8.54 22.60
N ALA A 140 -21.97 -8.18 22.58
CA ALA A 140 -22.53 -7.29 21.57
C ALA A 140 -21.99 -5.86 21.72
N ASP A 141 -21.96 -5.31 22.94
CA ASP A 141 -21.44 -3.96 23.20
C ASP A 141 -19.96 -3.83 22.83
N ALA A 142 -19.14 -4.80 23.26
CA ALA A 142 -17.71 -4.80 22.97
C ALA A 142 -17.42 -4.89 21.47
N LEU A 143 -18.24 -5.63 20.73
CA LEU A 143 -18.07 -5.75 19.29
C LEU A 143 -18.59 -4.52 18.55
N ALA A 144 -19.71 -3.93 18.98
CA ALA A 144 -20.23 -2.69 18.40
C ALA A 144 -19.20 -1.55 18.53
N LEU A 145 -18.56 -1.42 19.69
CA LEU A 145 -17.46 -0.46 19.89
C LEU A 145 -16.31 -0.73 18.90
N LYS A 146 -15.88 -1.99 18.80
CA LYS A 146 -14.80 -2.38 17.89
C LYS A 146 -15.13 -2.12 16.41
N MET A 147 -16.39 -2.32 16.00
CA MET A 147 -16.86 -1.99 14.65
C MET A 147 -16.84 -0.48 14.40
N SER A 148 -17.25 0.31 15.40
CA SER A 148 -17.17 1.78 15.36
C SER A 148 -15.73 2.27 15.24
N ASP A 149 -14.80 1.70 16.00
CA ASP A 149 -13.37 2.05 15.94
C ASP A 149 -12.78 1.76 14.54
N MET A 150 -13.16 0.63 13.93
CA MET A 150 -12.75 0.30 12.55
C MET A 150 -13.36 1.25 11.53
N GLU A 151 -14.62 1.65 11.70
CA GLU A 151 -15.28 2.62 10.84
C GLU A 151 -14.60 4.00 10.91
N GLU A 152 -14.28 4.46 12.12
CA GLU A 152 -13.53 5.71 12.32
C GLU A 152 -12.12 5.62 11.72
N ALA A 153 -11.43 4.51 11.90
CA ALA A 153 -10.12 4.27 11.29
C ALA A 153 -10.19 4.31 9.75
N LEU A 154 -11.25 3.76 9.14
CA LEU A 154 -11.48 3.84 7.69
C LEU A 154 -11.70 5.29 7.23
N ILE A 155 -12.56 6.04 7.93
CA ILE A 155 -12.86 7.44 7.61
C ILE A 155 -11.60 8.31 7.69
N THR A 156 -10.82 8.16 8.75
CA THR A 156 -9.58 8.91 8.96
C THR A 156 -8.46 8.51 8.01
N THR A 157 -8.58 7.38 7.31
CA THR A 157 -7.63 6.95 6.26
C THR A 157 -7.95 7.57 4.89
N ILE A 158 -9.21 7.94 4.61
CA ILE A 158 -9.60 8.64 3.37
C ILE A 158 -8.75 9.90 3.09
N PRO A 159 -8.58 10.86 4.02
CA PRO A 159 -7.81 12.06 3.74
C PRO A 159 -6.34 11.76 3.46
N LEU A 160 -5.76 10.73 4.09
CA LEU A 160 -4.38 10.28 3.79
C LEU A 160 -4.27 9.75 2.36
N ILE A 161 -5.19 8.89 1.95
CA ILE A 161 -5.26 8.37 0.58
C ILE A 161 -5.46 9.49 -0.44
N ASP A 162 -6.34 10.44 -0.14
CA ASP A 162 -6.61 11.58 -1.02
C ASP A 162 -5.39 12.48 -1.20
N SER A 163 -4.64 12.71 -0.13
CA SER A 163 -3.39 13.47 -0.15
C SER A 163 -2.35 12.81 -1.07
N LEU A 164 -2.24 11.48 -1.02
CA LEU A 164 -1.35 10.69 -1.87
C LEU A 164 -1.77 10.71 -3.34
N ILE A 165 -3.07 10.58 -3.63
CA ILE A 165 -3.60 10.65 -5.01
C ILE A 165 -3.33 12.03 -5.64
N GLN A 166 -3.37 13.09 -4.83
CA GLN A 166 -3.16 14.48 -5.26
C GLN A 166 -1.66 14.84 -5.39
N ASN A 167 -0.74 13.97 -4.96
CA ASN A 167 0.70 14.23 -4.85
C ASN A 167 1.02 15.38 -3.87
N ASP A 168 0.24 15.49 -2.80
CA ASP A 168 0.44 16.45 -1.71
C ASP A 168 0.28 15.70 -0.37
N PRO A 169 1.23 14.81 -0.02
CA PRO A 169 1.07 13.90 1.11
C PRO A 169 0.99 14.67 2.43
N ILE A 170 0.02 14.30 3.27
CA ILE A 170 -0.06 14.80 4.64
C ILE A 170 1.13 14.25 5.44
N ASP A 171 1.86 15.14 6.11
CA ASP A 171 2.87 14.75 7.10
C ASP A 171 2.16 14.18 8.34
N VAL A 172 2.31 12.88 8.53
CA VAL A 172 1.62 12.13 9.59
C VAL A 172 2.34 12.24 10.94
N TYR A 173 3.58 12.71 10.98
CA TYR A 173 4.41 12.76 12.19
C TYR A 173 4.67 14.18 12.73
N ASN A 174 4.33 15.23 11.98
CA ASN A 174 4.54 16.61 12.42
C ASN A 174 3.71 17.03 13.65
N ASP A 175 2.63 16.33 13.97
CA ASP A 175 1.79 16.60 15.16
C ASP A 175 2.37 16.01 16.47
N VAL A 176 3.50 15.29 16.40
CA VAL A 176 4.16 14.63 17.55
C VAL A 176 5.38 15.44 18.06
N ARG A 177 5.67 16.61 17.46
CA ARG A 177 6.86 17.43 17.75
C ARG A 177 6.58 18.74 18.49
N THR A 178 5.37 18.96 19.01
CA THR A 178 5.01 20.12 19.84
C THR A 178 4.97 19.79 21.32
#